data_AF-A0A1F5JW50-F1
#
_entry.id   AF-A0A1F5JW50-F1
#
_cell.length_a   1.000
_cell.length_b   1.000
_cell.length_c   1.000
_cell.angle_alpha   90.00
_cell.angle_beta   90.00
_cell.angle_gamma   90.00
#
_symmetry.space_group_name_H-M   'P 1'
#
loop_
_entity.id
_entity.type
_entity.pdbx_description
1 polymer ?
#
loop_
_entity_poly.entity_id
_entity_poly.type
_entity_poly.pdbx_seq_one_letter_code
_entity_poly.pdbx_strand_id
1 'polypeptide(L)'
;MSKINIPAMDSLPWDEIDNMIQADRHQEVIKKISKSTLRYLSSEKSRPELIESALNYLQKNNPEQATPSRAVNAVDIIQNFAKLALESKT
;
A
#
# COMPACT_ATOMS: atom_id res chain seq x y z
N MET A 1 -19.67 -40.31 -13.19
CA MET A 1 -19.15 -39.52 -12.07
C MET A 1 -17.73 -39.11 -12.40
N SER A 2 -17.51 -37.86 -12.79
CA SER A 2 -16.17 -37.36 -13.14
C SER A 2 -15.37 -37.17 -11.86
N LYS A 3 -14.27 -37.92 -11.72
CA LYS A 3 -13.30 -37.72 -10.63
C LYS A 3 -12.70 -36.33 -10.80
N ILE A 4 -12.97 -35.44 -9.85
CA ILE A 4 -12.30 -34.15 -9.77
C ILE A 4 -10.82 -34.46 -9.50
N ASN A 5 -9.98 -34.19 -10.49
CA ASN A 5 -8.53 -34.33 -10.36
C ASN A 5 -8.04 -33.12 -9.54
N ILE A 6 -8.04 -33.26 -8.21
CA ILE A 6 -7.50 -32.23 -7.32
C ILE A 6 -5.98 -32.26 -7.52
N PRO A 7 -5.34 -31.16 -7.95
CA PRO A 7 -3.88 -31.09 -8.05
C PRO A 7 -3.27 -31.49 -6.70
N ALA A 8 -2.22 -32.31 -6.71
CA ALA A 8 -1.48 -32.61 -5.49
C ALA A 8 -1.06 -31.28 -4.84
N MET A 9 -1.17 -31.14 -3.50
CA MET A 9 -0.91 -29.86 -2.81
C MET A 9 0.47 -29.26 -3.14
N ASP A 10 1.45 -30.08 -3.51
CA ASP A 10 2.80 -29.68 -3.92
C ASP A 10 2.88 -29.01 -5.30
N SER A 11 1.76 -28.96 -6.04
CA SER A 11 1.65 -28.36 -7.39
C SER A 11 0.82 -27.09 -7.43
N LEU A 12 0.41 -26.56 -6.27
CA LEU A 12 -0.24 -25.26 -6.21
C LEU A 12 0.78 -24.16 -6.56
N PRO A 13 0.44 -23.19 -7.43
CA PRO A 13 1.31 -22.07 -7.75
C PRO A 13 1.28 -21.09 -6.57
N TRP A 14 1.98 -21.44 -5.49
CA TRP A 14 1.98 -20.70 -4.24
C TRP A 14 2.39 -19.24 -4.43
N ASP A 15 3.28 -18.96 -5.39
CA ASP A 15 3.66 -17.59 -5.76
C ASP A 15 2.48 -16.80 -6.34
N GLU A 16 1.64 -17.41 -7.19
CA GLU A 16 0.44 -16.75 -7.72
C GLU A 16 -0.60 -16.54 -6.61
N ILE A 17 -0.76 -17.53 -5.72
CA ILE A 17 -1.69 -17.46 -4.59
C ILE A 17 -1.26 -16.37 -3.60
N ASP A 18 0.03 -16.27 -3.25
CA ASP A 18 0.53 -15.22 -2.36
C ASP A 18 0.37 -13.85 -3.01
N ASN A 19 0.69 -13.70 -4.30
CA ASN A 19 0.44 -12.46 -5.04
C ASN A 19 -1.05 -12.07 -5.04
N MET A 20 -1.97 -13.02 -5.20
CA MET A 20 -3.40 -12.77 -5.08
C MET A 20 -3.81 -12.36 -3.66
N ILE A 21 -3.30 -13.03 -2.63
CA ILE A 21 -3.58 -12.70 -1.22
C ILE A 21 -3.08 -11.29 -0.88
N GLN A 22 -1.87 -10.93 -1.33
CA GLN A 22 -1.32 -9.59 -1.13
C GLN A 22 -2.12 -8.53 -1.90
N ALA A 23 -2.52 -8.81 -3.14
CA ALA A 23 -3.38 -7.94 -3.93
C ALA A 23 -4.75 -7.72 -3.25
N ASP A 24 -5.36 -8.77 -2.71
CA ASP A 24 -6.64 -8.69 -1.98
C ASP A 24 -6.50 -7.87 -0.70
N ARG A 25 -5.41 -8.05 0.07
CA ARG A 25 -5.11 -7.23 1.25
C ARG A 25 -4.94 -5.76 0.87
N HIS A 26 -4.25 -5.47 -0.23
CA HIS A 26 -4.07 -4.10 -0.70
C HIS A 26 -5.41 -3.49 -1.14
N GLN A 27 -6.26 -4.24 -1.86
CA GLN A 27 -7.60 -3.78 -2.25
C GLN A 27 -8.52 -3.56 -1.04
N GLU A 28 -8.46 -4.44 -0.03
CA GLU A 28 -9.16 -4.29 1.25
C GLU A 28 -8.78 -2.98 1.96
N VAL A 29 -7.48 -2.67 2.02
CA VAL A 29 -6.99 -1.41 2.61
C VAL A 29 -7.48 -0.22 1.79
N ILE A 30 -7.37 -0.26 0.45
CA ILE A 30 -7.87 0.80 -0.43
C ILE A 30 -9.36 1.04 -0.19
N LYS A 31 -10.19 -0.01 -0.11
CA LYS A 31 -11.64 0.11 0.13
C LYS A 31 -11.96 0.88 1.42
N LYS A 32 -11.18 0.67 2.48
CA LYS A 32 -11.37 1.29 3.80
C LYS A 32 -10.95 2.77 3.86
N ILE A 33 -10.08 3.23 2.96
CA ILE A 33 -9.67 4.64 2.91
C ILE A 33 -10.70 5.47 2.12
N SER A 34 -11.14 6.57 2.72
CA SER A 34 -12.12 7.49 2.10
C SER A 34 -11.54 8.21 0.87
N LYS A 35 -12.39 8.56 -0.10
CA LYS A 35 -11.96 9.32 -1.30
C LYS A 35 -11.36 10.68 -0.92
N SER A 36 -11.84 11.34 0.14
CA SER A 36 -11.30 12.63 0.60
C SER A 36 -9.89 12.48 1.17
N THR A 37 -9.65 11.43 1.97
CA THR A 37 -8.31 11.10 2.47
C THR A 37 -7.35 10.82 1.33
N LEU A 38 -7.74 10.00 0.34
CA LEU A 38 -6.88 9.71 -0.81
C LEU A 38 -6.57 10.98 -1.62
N ARG A 39 -7.56 11.87 -1.84
CA ARG A 39 -7.34 13.16 -2.52
C ARG A 39 -6.35 14.06 -1.77
N TYR A 40 -6.45 14.10 -0.44
CA TYR A 40 -5.50 14.83 0.39
C TYR A 40 -4.09 14.23 0.27
N LEU A 41 -3.96 12.90 0.37
CA LEU A 41 -2.67 12.21 0.26
C LEU A 41 -2.02 12.38 -1.12
N SER A 42 -2.81 12.38 -2.20
CA SER A 42 -2.29 12.53 -3.57
C SER A 42 -1.95 13.97 -3.97
N SER A 43 -2.31 14.96 -3.15
CA SER A 43 -2.14 16.38 -3.46
C SER A 43 -0.69 16.83 -3.30
N GLU A 44 -0.15 17.57 -4.26
CA GLU A 44 1.18 18.18 -4.10
C GLU A 44 1.22 19.23 -2.97
N LYS A 45 0.07 19.87 -2.70
CA LYS A 45 -0.03 20.91 -1.66
C LYS A 45 0.14 20.36 -0.24
N SER A 46 -0.22 19.09 -0.01
CA SER A 46 -0.05 18.44 1.30
C SER A 46 1.36 17.86 1.48
N ARG A 47 2.17 17.82 0.42
CA ARG A 47 3.48 17.15 0.45
C ARG A 47 4.41 17.63 1.58
N PRO A 48 4.58 18.95 1.85
CA PRO A 48 5.43 19.39 2.96
C PRO A 48 4.96 18.86 4.32
N GLU A 49 3.66 18.93 4.60
CA GLU A 49 3.04 18.44 5.84
C GLU A 49 3.19 16.92 5.97
N LEU A 50 3.03 16.18 4.87
CA LEU A 50 3.22 14.73 4.84
C LEU A 50 4.67 14.34 5.12
N ILE A 51 5.66 15.08 4.60
CA ILE A 51 7.08 14.80 4.86
C ILE A 51 7.40 15.03 6.33
N GLU A 52 6.92 16.14 6.91
CA GLU A 52 7.09 16.43 8.34
C GLU A 52 6.44 15.34 9.20
N SER A 53 5.20 14.95 8.89
CA SER A 53 4.49 13.89 9.61
C SER A 53 5.21 12.54 9.49
N ALA A 54 5.71 12.18 8.30
CA ALA A 54 6.47 10.97 8.08
C ALA A 54 7.79 10.97 8.86
N LEU A 55 8.50 12.10 8.91
CA LEU A 55 9.72 12.24 9.69
C LEU A 55 9.46 12.09 11.19
N ASN A 56 8.43 12.76 11.72
CA ASN A 56 8.02 12.65 13.12
C ASN A 56 7.64 11.20 13.48
N TYR A 57 6.92 10.52 12.59
CA TYR A 57 6.60 9.10 12.76
C TYR A 57 7.86 8.23 12.81
N LEU A 58 8.80 8.43 11.88
CA LEU A 58 10.06 7.68 11.87
C LEU A 58 10.89 7.95 13.12
N GLN A 59 10.99 9.21 13.57
CA GLN A 59 11.72 9.56 14.80
C GLN A 59 11.14 8.86 16.03
N LYS A 60 9.81 8.71 16.09
CA LYS A 60 9.13 8.05 17.22
C LYS A 60 9.27 6.53 17.20
N ASN A 61 9.19 5.90 16.03
CA ASN A 61 9.03 4.44 15.92
C ASN A 61 10.30 3.73 15.43
N ASN A 62 11.17 4.44 14.71
CA ASN A 62 12.40 3.88 14.14
C ASN A 62 13.49 4.97 14.03
N PRO A 63 13.95 5.52 15.17
CA PRO A 63 14.81 6.70 15.21
C PRO A 63 16.14 6.52 14.45
N GLU A 64 16.69 5.31 14.44
CA GLU A 64 17.93 4.98 13.70
C GLU A 64 17.79 5.17 12.19
N GLN A 65 16.56 5.13 11.68
CA GLN A 65 16.23 5.25 10.25
C GLN A 65 15.53 6.57 9.92
N ALA A 66 15.37 7.47 10.89
CA ALA A 66 14.59 8.69 10.76
C ALA A 66 15.36 9.81 10.03
N THR A 67 15.61 9.61 8.74
CA THR A 67 16.27 10.60 7.88
C THR A 67 15.25 11.36 7.03
N PRO A 68 15.52 12.63 6.67
CA PRO A 68 14.67 13.38 5.74
C PRO A 68 14.47 12.65 4.41
N SER A 69 15.51 12.01 3.87
CA SER A 69 15.41 11.24 2.61
C SER A 69 14.43 10.07 2.73
N ARG A 70 14.41 9.36 3.87
CA ARG A 70 13.43 8.29 4.09
C ARG A 70 12.01 8.82 4.21
N ALA A 71 11.81 9.95 4.87
CA ALA A 71 10.51 10.60 4.95
C ALA A 71 10.00 11.00 3.55
N VAL A 72 10.87 11.58 2.71
CA VAL A 72 10.54 11.90 1.32
C VAL A 72 10.14 10.66 0.53
N ASN A 73 10.94 9.59 0.59
CA ASN A 73 10.64 8.33 -0.12
C ASN A 73 9.32 7.72 0.35
N ALA A 74 9.03 7.75 1.66
CA ALA A 74 7.77 7.27 2.21
C ALA A 74 6.58 8.06 1.67
N VAL A 75 6.71 9.39 1.61
CA VAL A 75 5.68 10.25 1.03
C VAL A 75 5.48 9.95 -0.46
N ASP A 76 6.55 9.78 -1.25
CA ASP A 76 6.43 9.41 -2.66
C ASP A 76 5.62 8.12 -2.87
N ILE A 77 5.89 7.10 -2.07
CA ILE A 77 5.14 5.84 -2.10
C ILE A 77 3.67 6.10 -1.75
N ILE A 78 3.38 6.86 -0.69
CA ILE A 78 2.01 7.18 -0.25
C ILE A 78 1.27 7.97 -1.33
N GLN A 79 1.88 8.99 -1.94
CA GLN A 79 1.22 9.81 -2.96
C GLN A 79 0.94 9.00 -4.23
N ASN A 80 1.87 8.16 -4.66
CA ASN A 80 1.67 7.27 -5.81
C ASN A 80 0.57 6.24 -5.52
N PHE A 81 0.60 5.61 -4.35
CA PHE A 81 -0.46 4.72 -3.92
C PHE A 81 -1.83 5.43 -3.89
N ALA A 82 -1.90 6.65 -3.36
CA ALA A 82 -3.15 7.39 -3.27
C ALA A 82 -3.72 7.75 -4.66
N LYS A 83 -2.85 8.07 -5.63
CA LYS A 83 -3.25 8.29 -7.04
C LYS A 83 -3.85 7.02 -7.64
N LEU A 84 -3.13 5.89 -7.56
CA LEU A 84 -3.60 4.60 -8.08
C LEU A 84 -4.90 4.14 -7.40
N ALA A 85 -5.01 4.34 -6.09
CA ALA A 85 -6.20 4.00 -5.32
C ALA A 85 -7.43 4.88 -5.65
N LEU A 86 -7.22 6.12 -6.09
CA LEU A 86 -8.30 6.97 -6.60
C LEU A 86 -8.78 6.48 -7.96
N GLU A 87 -7.85 6.14 -8.87
CA GLU A 87 -8.15 5.59 -10.19
C GLU A 87 -8.92 4.27 -10.10
N SER A 88 -8.58 3.41 -9.14
CA SER A 88 -9.27 2.13 -8.94
C SER A 88 -10.65 2.25 -8.29
N LYS A 89 -11.02 3.41 -7.74
CA LYS A 89 -12.32 3.67 -7.09
C LYS A 89 -13.29 4.45 -8.00
N THR A 90 -12.92 4.67 -9.25
CA THR A 90 -13.71 5.44 -10.22
C THR A 90 -14.81 4.60 -10.84
#